data_AF-A0A3D5AXJ2-F1
#
_entry.id   AF-A0A3D5AXJ2-F1
#
_cell.length_a   1.000
_cell.length_b   1.000
_cell.length_c   1.000
_cell.angle_alpha   90.00
_cell.angle_beta   90.00
_cell.angle_gamma   90.00
#
_symmetry.space_group_name_H-M   'P 1'
#
loop_
_entity.id
_entity.type
_entity.pdbx_description
1 polymer ?
#
loop_
_entity_poly.entity_id
_entity_poly.type
_entity_poly.pdbx_seq_one_letter_code
_entity_poly.pdbx_strand_id
1 'polypeptide(L)'
;MIDDNRLNLLEARINQLEQRLATATDRGLPPGLHPGWPLGLGLAALTLGYLGLGLPQHYYQPLFAALFLLLAYHRGFFRFYAQPWRWPLVVLNFLLLLLMFKLLLGGGLSYPFEWLKVPTMQQLPPADDTWSQKLLPHYEMVWEGVPGISDWYVNITKFQSMLLIATLIGALFRFQPFASLTALALLVISFPSYLAFNWDYVVLFLVMGGTAIYMQSSPPEHS
;
A
#
# COMPACT_ATOMS: atom_id res chain seq x y z
N MET A 1 17.81 39.99 40.56
CA MET A 1 18.83 39.08 41.12
C MET A 1 18.20 37.75 41.56
N ILE A 2 17.25 37.30 40.77
CA ILE A 2 16.71 35.94 40.66
C ILE A 2 17.13 35.65 39.20
N ASP A 3 18.07 34.75 38.91
CA ASP A 3 17.66 33.45 38.40
C ASP A 3 18.85 32.51 38.06
N ASP A 4 20.11 32.83 38.40
CA ASP A 4 21.24 31.98 37.99
C ASP A 4 21.20 30.58 38.64
N ASN A 5 20.81 30.52 39.92
CA ASN A 5 20.64 29.23 40.61
C ASN A 5 19.45 28.41 40.09
N ARG A 6 18.43 29.06 39.52
CA ARG A 6 17.27 28.38 38.93
C ARG A 6 17.60 27.86 37.54
N LEU A 7 18.35 28.63 36.75
CA LEU A 7 18.85 28.23 35.44
C LEU A 7 19.76 27.01 35.56
N ASN A 8 20.74 27.03 36.49
CA ASN A 8 21.64 25.90 36.71
C ASN A 8 20.91 24.63 37.17
N LEU A 9 19.86 24.77 37.99
CA LEU A 9 19.06 23.64 38.45
C LEU A 9 18.16 23.06 37.35
N LEU A 10 17.62 23.91 36.46
CA LEU A 10 16.85 23.47 35.30
C LEU A 10 17.74 22.74 34.30
N GLU A 11 18.93 23.28 34.03
CA GLU A 11 19.90 22.67 33.12
C GLU A 11 20.39 21.30 33.62
N ALA A 12 20.63 21.17 34.94
CA ALA A 12 20.95 19.89 35.56
C ALA A 12 19.80 18.87 35.45
N ARG A 13 18.54 19.31 35.55
CA ARG A 13 17.37 18.43 35.38
C ARG A 13 17.15 18.04 33.93
N ILE A 14 17.37 18.95 32.99
CA ILE A 14 17.29 18.67 31.54
C ILE A 14 18.35 17.63 31.18
N ASN A 15 19.60 17.81 31.61
CA ASN A 15 20.67 16.83 31.38
C ASN A 15 20.39 15.47 32.01
N GLN A 16 19.80 15.42 33.21
CA GLN A 16 19.35 14.15 33.81
C GLN A 16 18.21 13.50 33.05
N LEU A 17 17.26 14.29 32.53
CA LEU A 17 16.16 13.78 31.72
C LEU A 17 16.65 13.28 30.37
N GLU A 18 17.57 13.99 29.72
CA GLU A 18 18.22 13.57 28.49
C GLU A 18 19.05 12.30 28.69
N GLN A 19 19.81 12.16 29.78
CA GLN A 19 20.51 10.92 30.10
C GLN A 19 19.56 9.76 30.37
N ARG A 20 18.43 9.99 31.06
CA ARG A 20 17.41 8.98 31.30
C ARG A 20 16.68 8.59 30.01
N LEU A 21 16.45 9.54 29.12
CA LEU A 21 15.85 9.30 27.82
C LEU A 21 16.82 8.53 26.92
N ALA A 22 18.10 8.92 26.89
CA ALA A 22 19.16 8.22 26.15
C ALA A 22 19.31 6.77 26.65
N THR A 23 19.35 6.54 27.97
CA THR A 23 19.40 5.17 28.52
C THR A 23 18.10 4.37 28.33
N ALA A 24 16.95 5.04 28.21
CA ALA A 24 15.69 4.39 27.83
C ALA A 24 15.62 4.08 26.32
N THR A 25 16.26 4.90 25.48
CA THR A 25 16.26 4.79 24.02
C THR A 25 17.30 3.77 23.53
N ASP A 26 18.43 3.63 24.27
CA ASP A 26 19.48 2.64 24.03
C ASP A 26 19.04 1.21 24.43
N ARG A 27 17.93 1.08 25.17
CA ARG A 27 17.21 -0.21 25.33
C ARG A 27 16.38 -0.50 24.08
N GLY A 28 17.08 -0.66 22.97
CA GLY A 28 16.54 -1.26 21.76
C GLY A 28 16.03 -2.67 22.06
N LEU A 29 14.71 -2.84 21.96
CA LEU A 29 13.90 -3.99 22.34
C LEU A 29 13.86 -4.33 23.85
N PRO A 30 12.68 -4.68 24.38
CA PRO A 30 12.55 -5.29 25.70
C PRO A 30 13.49 -6.49 25.83
N PRO A 31 14.19 -6.66 26.97
CA PRO A 31 15.04 -7.81 27.21
C PRO A 31 14.17 -9.08 27.16
N GLY A 32 14.38 -9.93 26.15
CA GLY A 32 13.68 -11.21 26.00
C GLY A 32 13.01 -11.47 24.64
N LEU A 33 12.93 -10.48 23.73
CA LEU A 33 12.38 -10.72 22.39
C LEU A 33 13.43 -11.41 21.50
N HIS A 34 13.18 -12.68 21.19
CA HIS A 34 14.01 -13.48 20.28
C HIS A 34 14.14 -12.77 18.91
N PRO A 35 15.34 -12.69 18.31
CA PRO A 35 15.57 -11.96 17.06
C PRO A 35 14.85 -12.56 15.84
N GLY A 36 14.21 -13.73 15.98
CA GLY A 36 13.34 -14.34 14.97
C GLY A 36 11.87 -13.88 15.02
N TRP A 37 11.43 -13.13 16.04
CA TRP A 37 10.05 -12.66 16.14
C TRP A 37 9.58 -11.82 14.96
N PRO A 38 10.37 -10.85 14.44
CA PRO A 38 9.99 -10.08 13.26
C PRO A 38 9.75 -10.97 12.03
N LEU A 39 10.51 -12.07 11.92
CA LEU A 39 10.35 -13.03 10.83
C LEU A 39 9.05 -13.82 10.97
N GLY A 40 8.76 -14.34 12.16
CA GLY A 40 7.52 -15.07 12.42
C GLY A 40 6.28 -14.19 12.23
N LEU A 41 6.28 -12.97 12.79
CA LEU A 41 5.20 -12.01 12.62
C LEU A 41 5.06 -11.56 11.16
N GLY A 42 6.16 -11.31 10.47
CA GLY A 42 6.11 -10.92 9.07
C GLY A 42 5.60 -12.05 8.17
N LEU A 43 5.94 -13.32 8.44
CA LEU A 43 5.37 -14.47 7.71
C LEU A 43 3.88 -14.62 7.98
N ALA A 44 3.46 -14.52 9.25
CA ALA A 44 2.03 -14.54 9.60
C ALA A 44 1.28 -13.40 8.91
N ALA A 45 1.81 -12.17 8.97
CA ALA A 45 1.26 -11.02 8.26
C ALA A 45 1.16 -11.30 6.75
N LEU A 46 2.21 -11.83 6.13
CA LEU A 46 2.22 -12.14 4.70
C LEU A 46 1.14 -13.16 4.32
N THR A 47 0.93 -14.21 5.12
CA THR A 47 -0.15 -15.18 4.88
C THR A 47 -1.52 -14.52 4.95
N LEU A 48 -1.77 -13.66 5.94
CA LEU A 48 -3.04 -12.94 6.03
C LEU A 48 -3.20 -11.89 4.93
N GLY A 49 -2.12 -11.20 4.56
CA GLY A 49 -2.14 -10.24 3.46
C GLY A 49 -2.45 -10.93 2.13
N TYR A 50 -1.93 -12.14 1.91
CA TYR A 50 -2.28 -12.97 0.77
C TYR A 50 -3.76 -13.37 0.77
N LEU A 51 -4.31 -13.79 1.92
CA LEU A 51 -5.73 -14.15 2.03
C LEU A 51 -6.68 -12.95 1.91
N GLY A 52 -6.27 -11.79 2.42
CA GLY A 52 -7.09 -10.57 2.44
C GLY A 52 -7.07 -9.80 1.14
N LEU A 53 -5.87 -9.63 0.55
CA LEU A 53 -5.65 -8.81 -0.64
C LEU A 53 -5.58 -9.66 -1.90
N GLY A 54 -5.06 -10.89 -1.84
CA GLY A 54 -4.75 -11.73 -3.00
C GLY A 54 -3.46 -11.31 -3.72
N LEU A 55 -3.16 -11.95 -4.86
CA LEU A 55 -1.90 -11.74 -5.58
C LEU A 55 -1.76 -10.36 -6.23
N PRO A 56 -0.53 -9.83 -6.35
CA PRO A 56 -0.23 -8.59 -7.04
C PRO A 56 -0.64 -8.66 -8.51
N GLN A 57 -1.29 -7.62 -9.03
CA GLN A 57 -1.87 -7.61 -10.39
C GLN A 57 -1.19 -6.60 -11.32
N HIS A 58 -0.38 -5.69 -10.78
CA HIS A 58 0.21 -4.61 -11.55
C HIS A 58 1.72 -4.53 -11.35
N TYR A 59 2.45 -4.38 -12.45
CA TYR A 59 3.92 -4.26 -12.46
C TYR A 59 4.46 -3.05 -11.69
N TYR A 60 3.63 -2.01 -11.50
CA TYR A 60 3.99 -0.86 -10.66
C TYR A 60 4.14 -1.23 -9.17
N GLN A 61 3.37 -2.20 -8.67
CA GLN A 61 3.41 -2.62 -7.27
C GLN A 61 4.82 -3.09 -6.83
N PRO A 62 5.46 -4.08 -7.49
CA PRO A 62 6.81 -4.50 -7.14
C PRO A 62 7.85 -3.39 -7.39
N LEU A 63 7.67 -2.55 -8.41
CA LEU A 63 8.59 -1.45 -8.70
C LEU A 63 8.61 -0.40 -7.58
N PHE A 64 7.44 0.04 -7.11
CA PHE A 64 7.35 0.96 -5.99
C PHE A 64 7.75 0.32 -4.66
N ALA A 65 7.46 -0.96 -4.45
CA ALA A 65 7.93 -1.70 -3.28
C ALA A 65 9.46 -1.74 -3.20
N ALA A 66 10.13 -2.05 -4.32
CA ALA A 66 11.59 -2.06 -4.41
C ALA A 66 12.17 -0.66 -4.17
N LEU A 67 11.59 0.36 -4.81
CA LEU A 67 12.05 1.74 -4.67
C LEU A 67 11.88 2.24 -3.23
N PHE A 68 10.74 1.99 -2.61
CA PHE A 68 10.49 2.36 -1.22
C PHE A 68 11.43 1.63 -0.26
N LEU A 69 11.66 0.32 -0.46
CA LEU A 69 12.60 -0.46 0.33
C LEU A 69 14.01 0.13 0.21
N LEU A 70 14.47 0.43 -1.01
CA LEU A 70 15.77 1.06 -1.26
C LEU A 70 15.88 2.41 -0.56
N LEU A 71 14.85 3.26 -0.65
CA LEU A 71 14.83 4.55 0.05
C LEU A 71 14.85 4.37 1.57
N ALA A 72 14.13 3.39 2.11
CA ALA A 72 14.08 3.11 3.55
C ALA A 72 15.44 2.66 4.09
N TYR A 73 16.17 1.79 3.37
CA TYR A 73 17.55 1.44 3.70
C TYR A 73 18.50 2.63 3.54
N HIS A 74 18.39 3.39 2.44
CA HIS A 74 19.23 4.54 2.18
C HIS A 74 19.08 5.64 3.24
N ARG A 75 17.87 5.84 3.79
CA ARG A 75 17.59 6.80 4.86
C ARG A 75 17.84 6.25 6.28
N GLY A 76 18.34 5.03 6.43
CA GLY A 76 18.63 4.42 7.73
C GLY A 76 17.39 4.02 8.54
N PHE A 77 16.20 4.01 7.92
CA PHE A 77 14.95 3.60 8.58
C PHE A 77 15.01 2.12 8.99
N PHE A 78 15.58 1.28 8.13
CA PHE A 78 15.91 -0.11 8.46
C PHE A 78 17.39 -0.23 8.82
N ARG A 79 17.68 -1.05 9.83
CA ARG A 79 19.05 -1.40 10.21
C ARG A 79 19.70 -2.26 9.13
N PHE A 80 20.92 -1.92 8.71
CA PHE A 80 21.73 -2.81 7.88
C PHE A 80 22.19 -4.01 8.70
N TYR A 81 21.98 -5.21 8.16
CA TYR A 81 22.38 -6.44 8.81
C TYR A 81 23.61 -7.03 8.12
N ALA A 82 24.73 -7.09 8.83
CA ALA A 82 25.95 -7.75 8.35
C ALA A 82 25.83 -9.29 8.28
N GLN A 83 24.82 -9.86 8.95
CA GLN A 83 24.67 -11.30 9.09
C GLN A 83 23.84 -11.90 7.94
N PRO A 84 24.33 -12.91 7.22
CA PRO A 84 23.68 -13.46 6.03
C PRO A 84 22.28 -14.06 6.31
N TRP A 85 22.05 -14.59 7.52
CA TRP A 85 20.76 -15.18 7.90
C TRP A 85 19.62 -14.16 8.05
N ARG A 86 19.91 -12.85 8.04
CA ARG A 86 18.90 -11.78 8.13
C ARG A 86 18.40 -11.29 6.77
N TRP A 87 19.02 -11.70 5.66
CA TRP A 87 18.54 -11.38 4.30
C TRP A 87 17.09 -11.82 4.01
N PRO A 88 16.59 -12.96 4.54
CA PRO A 88 15.17 -13.30 4.45
C PRO A 88 14.24 -12.21 4.99
N LEU A 89 14.66 -11.40 5.98
CA LEU A 89 13.86 -10.26 6.47
C LEU A 89 13.73 -9.17 5.41
N VAL A 90 14.77 -8.94 4.60
CA VAL A 90 14.72 -7.97 3.50
C VAL A 90 13.72 -8.41 2.45
N VAL A 91 13.74 -9.70 2.10
CA VAL A 91 12.77 -10.30 1.17
C VAL A 91 11.36 -10.23 1.76
N LEU A 92 11.22 -10.51 3.05
CA LEU A 92 9.93 -10.43 3.74
C LEU A 92 9.37 -9.00 3.74
N ASN A 93 10.20 -8.00 4.07
CA ASN A 93 9.81 -6.58 4.01
C ASN A 93 9.44 -6.16 2.59
N PHE A 94 10.17 -6.62 1.58
CA PHE A 94 9.81 -6.40 0.17
C PHE A 94 8.42 -6.96 -0.14
N LEU A 95 8.13 -8.22 0.24
CA LEU A 95 6.85 -8.85 -0.01
C LEU A 95 5.70 -8.18 0.76
N LEU A 96 5.93 -7.76 2.01
CA LEU A 96 4.97 -7.01 2.81
C LEU A 96 4.67 -5.64 2.18
N LEU A 97 5.70 -4.91 1.74
CA LEU A 97 5.54 -3.64 1.04
C LEU A 97 4.79 -3.82 -0.28
N LEU A 98 5.09 -4.90 -1.00
CA LEU A 98 4.44 -5.22 -2.25
C LEU A 98 2.93 -5.41 -2.05
N LEU A 99 2.52 -6.11 -0.98
CA LEU A 99 1.12 -6.22 -0.59
C LEU A 99 0.53 -4.89 -0.10
N MET A 100 1.29 -4.07 0.64
CA MET A 100 0.85 -2.71 0.99
C MET A 100 0.59 -1.84 -0.24
N PHE A 101 1.45 -1.88 -1.25
CA PHE A 101 1.25 -1.11 -2.47
C PHE A 101 0.03 -1.58 -3.27
N LYS A 102 -0.43 -2.81 -3.07
CA LYS A 102 -1.71 -3.26 -3.65
C LYS A 102 -2.92 -2.52 -3.07
N LEU A 103 -2.86 -2.06 -1.82
CA LEU A 103 -3.89 -1.18 -1.26
C LEU A 103 -3.91 0.19 -1.96
N LEU A 104 -2.77 0.65 -2.47
CA LEU A 104 -2.65 1.98 -3.10
C LEU A 104 -2.83 1.93 -4.62
N LEU A 105 -2.44 0.84 -5.25
CA LEU A 105 -2.38 0.66 -6.69
C LEU A 105 -3.17 -0.59 -7.05
N GLY A 106 -4.48 -0.46 -7.28
CA GLY A 106 -5.35 -1.61 -7.51
C GLY A 106 -6.61 -1.30 -8.31
N GLY A 107 -6.77 -0.07 -8.80
CA GLY A 107 -8.03 0.37 -9.41
C GLY A 107 -8.31 -0.19 -10.81
N GLY A 108 -7.30 -0.73 -11.50
CA GLY A 108 -7.45 -1.33 -12.82
C GLY A 108 -7.98 -0.38 -13.90
N LEU A 109 -8.67 -0.96 -14.87
CA LEU A 109 -9.46 -0.22 -15.86
C LEU A 109 -10.89 -0.10 -15.32
N SER A 110 -11.40 1.13 -15.29
CA SER A 110 -12.78 1.40 -14.91
C SER A 110 -13.57 1.90 -16.12
N TYR A 111 -14.78 1.38 -16.29
CA TYR A 111 -15.72 1.74 -17.35
C TYR A 111 -16.92 2.51 -16.74
N PRO A 112 -16.79 3.82 -16.47
CA PRO A 112 -17.81 4.56 -15.72
C PRO A 112 -19.14 4.70 -16.44
N PHE A 113 -19.19 4.43 -17.75
CA PHE A 113 -20.41 4.43 -18.55
C PHE A 113 -20.85 3.02 -18.98
N GLU A 114 -20.33 1.96 -18.36
CA GLU A 114 -20.74 0.58 -18.65
C GLU A 114 -22.23 0.34 -18.35
N TRP A 115 -22.80 1.10 -17.40
CA TRP A 115 -24.22 1.08 -17.08
C TRP A 115 -25.09 1.65 -18.20
N LEU A 116 -24.53 2.46 -19.11
CA LEU A 116 -25.25 3.08 -20.22
C LEU A 116 -25.38 2.07 -21.37
N LYS A 117 -26.44 1.28 -21.29
CA LYS A 117 -26.82 0.31 -22.33
C LYS A 117 -28.06 0.77 -23.06
N VAL A 118 -28.09 0.57 -24.37
CA VAL A 118 -29.24 0.85 -25.22
C VAL A 118 -29.79 -0.47 -25.78
N PRO A 119 -31.12 -0.60 -25.92
CA PRO A 119 -31.69 -1.78 -26.52
C PRO A 119 -31.43 -1.77 -28.02
N THR A 120 -30.68 -2.76 -28.52
CA THR A 120 -30.45 -2.99 -29.96
C THR A 120 -31.12 -4.28 -30.38
N MET A 121 -31.72 -4.27 -31.57
CA MET A 121 -32.25 -5.49 -32.18
C MET A 121 -31.11 -6.20 -32.89
N GLN A 122 -30.69 -7.34 -32.35
CA GLN A 122 -29.68 -8.18 -33.00
C GLN A 122 -30.32 -9.43 -33.58
N GLN A 123 -29.89 -9.77 -34.79
CA GLN A 123 -30.23 -11.03 -35.41
C GLN A 123 -29.27 -12.09 -34.88
N LEU A 124 -29.77 -13.08 -34.13
CA LEU A 124 -28.90 -14.16 -33.67
C LEU A 124 -28.51 -15.06 -34.85
N PRO A 125 -27.29 -15.64 -34.83
CA PRO A 125 -26.97 -16.75 -35.70
C PRO A 125 -27.93 -17.91 -35.39
N PRO A 126 -28.38 -18.67 -36.41
CA PRO A 126 -29.30 -19.77 -36.21
C PRO A 126 -28.68 -20.77 -35.22
N ALA A 127 -29.38 -20.99 -34.09
CA ALA A 127 -28.91 -21.86 -33.02
C ALA A 127 -28.94 -23.35 -33.42
N ASP A 128 -29.79 -23.71 -34.40
CA ASP A 128 -29.94 -25.06 -34.93
C ASP A 128 -30.03 -25.06 -36.47
N ASP A 129 -29.64 -26.18 -37.09
CA ASP A 129 -29.74 -26.45 -38.54
C ASP A 129 -31.19 -26.68 -39.03
N THR A 130 -32.19 -26.11 -38.35
CA THR A 130 -33.59 -26.20 -38.77
C THR A 130 -33.90 -25.18 -39.87
N TRP A 131 -34.45 -25.66 -40.98
CA TRP A 131 -34.82 -24.85 -42.15
C TRP A 131 -35.77 -23.67 -41.82
N SER A 132 -36.55 -23.79 -40.75
CA SER A 132 -37.44 -22.74 -40.24
C SER A 132 -36.69 -21.52 -39.69
N GLN A 133 -35.50 -21.70 -39.10
CA GLN A 133 -34.67 -20.59 -38.61
C GLN A 133 -33.94 -19.86 -39.76
N LYS A 134 -33.78 -20.50 -40.93
CA LYS A 134 -33.22 -19.86 -42.14
C LYS A 134 -34.22 -18.92 -42.83
N LEU A 135 -35.52 -19.14 -42.66
CA LEU A 135 -36.57 -18.31 -43.29
C LEU A 135 -37.09 -17.17 -42.38
N LEU A 136 -37.04 -17.34 -41.07
CA LEU A 136 -37.52 -16.35 -40.09
C LEU A 136 -36.34 -15.84 -39.26
N PRO A 137 -35.80 -14.65 -39.55
CA PRO A 137 -34.74 -14.06 -38.75
C PRO A 137 -35.24 -13.87 -37.31
N HIS A 138 -34.56 -14.52 -36.37
CA HIS A 138 -34.85 -14.36 -34.95
C HIS A 138 -34.14 -13.09 -34.48
N TYR A 139 -34.94 -12.06 -34.20
CA TYR A 139 -34.48 -10.83 -33.57
C TYR A 139 -34.68 -10.95 -32.06
N GLU A 140 -33.61 -10.77 -31.30
CA GLU A 140 -33.68 -10.62 -29.85
C GLU A 140 -33.27 -9.20 -29.48
N MET A 141 -33.95 -8.64 -28.47
CA MET A 141 -33.59 -7.35 -27.91
C MET A 141 -32.41 -7.57 -26.95
N VAL A 142 -31.21 -7.16 -27.39
CA VAL A 142 -29.99 -7.26 -26.61
C VAL A 142 -29.66 -5.87 -26.06
N TRP A 143 -29.22 -5.80 -24.81
CA TRP A 143 -28.75 -4.55 -24.20
C TRP A 143 -27.27 -4.38 -24.50
N GLU A 144 -26.95 -3.57 -25.49
CA GLU A 144 -25.56 -3.29 -25.87
C GLU A 144 -25.11 -1.92 -25.37
N GLY A 145 -23.82 -1.82 -25.07
CA GLY A 145 -23.21 -0.54 -24.73
C GLY A 145 -23.23 0.41 -25.92
N VAL A 146 -23.40 1.71 -25.67
CA VAL A 146 -23.35 2.73 -26.73
C VAL A 146 -21.91 2.84 -27.27
N PRO A 147 -21.65 2.50 -28.55
CA PRO A 147 -20.29 2.49 -29.09
C PRO A 147 -19.59 3.84 -28.90
N GLY A 148 -18.36 3.81 -28.38
CA GLY A 148 -17.56 5.01 -28.13
C GLY A 148 -17.91 5.79 -26.85
N ILE A 149 -19.04 5.51 -26.19
CA ILE A 149 -19.37 6.06 -24.86
C ILE A 149 -19.21 4.99 -23.78
N SER A 150 -19.82 3.81 -23.95
CA SER A 150 -19.69 2.69 -23.01
C SER A 150 -18.28 2.10 -22.99
N ASP A 151 -17.57 2.20 -24.12
CA ASP A 151 -16.20 1.70 -24.27
C ASP A 151 -15.15 2.66 -23.66
N TRP A 152 -15.59 3.84 -23.21
CA TRP A 152 -14.71 4.80 -22.57
C TRP A 152 -14.21 4.23 -21.25
N TYR A 153 -12.88 4.12 -21.13
CA TYR A 153 -12.23 3.59 -19.95
C TYR A 153 -11.27 4.62 -19.36
N VAL A 154 -11.20 4.61 -18.03
CA VAL A 154 -10.19 5.35 -17.27
C VAL A 154 -9.24 4.35 -16.65
N ASN A 155 -7.95 4.52 -16.91
CA ASN A 155 -6.93 3.73 -16.25
C ASN A 155 -6.63 4.33 -14.89
N ILE A 156 -7.37 3.89 -13.87
CA ILE A 156 -7.24 4.37 -12.50
C ILE A 156 -5.84 4.09 -11.96
N THR A 157 -5.26 2.93 -12.27
CA THR A 157 -3.91 2.55 -11.83
C THR A 157 -2.85 3.57 -12.30
N LYS A 158 -2.97 4.13 -13.51
CA LYS A 158 -2.05 5.18 -14.00
C LYS A 158 -2.14 6.46 -13.15
N PHE A 159 -3.36 6.92 -12.85
CA PHE A 159 -3.56 8.09 -11.99
C PHE A 159 -3.05 7.86 -10.58
N GLN A 160 -3.34 6.70 -9.99
CA GLN A 160 -2.82 6.31 -8.67
C GLN A 160 -1.28 6.31 -8.67
N SER A 161 -0.65 5.78 -9.73
CA SER A 161 0.81 5.74 -9.85
C SER A 161 1.41 7.14 -9.97
N MET A 162 0.79 8.03 -10.74
CA MET A 162 1.23 9.44 -10.84
C MET A 162 1.12 10.18 -9.50
N LEU A 163 0.00 10.00 -8.79
CA LEU A 163 -0.20 10.61 -7.47
C LEU A 163 0.77 10.06 -6.43
N LEU A 164 1.08 8.76 -6.49
CA LEU A 164 2.09 8.16 -5.64
C LEU A 164 3.47 8.76 -5.91
N ILE A 165 3.88 8.91 -7.17
CA ILE A 165 5.14 9.58 -7.54
C ILE A 165 5.15 11.03 -7.01
N ALA A 166 4.07 11.77 -7.21
CA ALA A 166 3.95 13.14 -6.70
C ALA A 166 4.07 13.19 -5.17
N THR A 167 3.45 12.24 -4.47
CA THR A 167 3.55 12.10 -3.01
C THR A 167 4.98 11.85 -2.57
N LEU A 168 5.69 10.93 -3.24
CA LEU A 168 7.09 10.64 -2.96
C LEU A 168 8.00 11.85 -3.22
N ILE A 169 7.78 12.59 -4.32
CA ILE A 169 8.52 13.82 -4.63
C ILE A 169 8.29 14.87 -3.54
N GLY A 170 7.03 15.09 -3.14
CA GLY A 170 6.70 15.99 -2.05
C GLY A 170 7.40 15.62 -0.74
N ALA A 171 7.37 14.33 -0.40
CA ALA A 171 8.04 13.81 0.79
C ALA A 171 9.57 13.92 0.70
N LEU A 172 10.15 13.77 -0.49
CA LEU A 172 11.58 13.91 -0.73
C LEU A 172 12.05 15.34 -0.47
N PHE A 173 11.32 16.34 -0.99
CA PHE A 173 11.59 17.77 -0.78
C PHE A 173 11.07 18.32 0.55
N ARG A 174 10.55 17.45 1.45
CA ARG A 174 9.96 17.82 2.74
C ARG A 174 8.78 18.81 2.62
N PHE A 175 8.11 18.87 1.46
CA PHE A 175 6.96 19.73 1.24
C PHE A 175 5.67 19.03 1.69
N GLN A 176 5.46 19.03 3.00
CA GLN A 176 4.37 18.29 3.66
C GLN A 176 2.95 18.63 3.14
N PRO A 177 2.57 19.90 2.85
CA PRO A 177 1.25 20.21 2.31
C PRO A 177 0.97 19.53 0.97
N PHE A 178 1.97 19.49 0.08
CA PHE A 178 1.83 18.84 -1.22
C PHE A 178 1.79 17.32 -1.11
N ALA A 179 2.68 16.73 -0.29
CA ALA A 179 2.70 15.30 -0.04
C ALA A 179 1.38 14.80 0.58
N SER A 180 0.84 15.54 1.55
CA SER A 180 -0.44 15.18 2.20
C SER A 180 -1.63 15.29 1.26
N LEU A 181 -1.70 16.34 0.42
CA LEU A 181 -2.78 16.51 -0.55
C LEU A 181 -2.77 15.41 -1.62
N THR A 182 -1.58 15.09 -2.14
CA THR A 182 -1.42 14.02 -3.13
C THR A 182 -1.68 12.63 -2.54
N ALA A 183 -1.29 12.38 -1.29
CA ALA A 183 -1.63 11.16 -0.56
C ALA A 183 -3.14 11.03 -0.29
N LEU A 184 -3.81 12.13 0.06
CA LEU A 184 -5.26 12.15 0.25
C LEU A 184 -6.00 11.86 -1.06
N ALA A 185 -5.58 12.50 -2.15
CA ALA A 185 -6.13 12.24 -3.48
C ALA A 185 -5.95 10.77 -3.89
N LEU A 186 -4.77 10.21 -3.62
CA LEU A 186 -4.47 8.79 -3.85
C LEU A 186 -5.42 7.89 -3.06
N LEU A 187 -5.68 8.19 -1.79
CA LEU A 187 -6.60 7.42 -0.94
C LEU A 187 -8.04 7.44 -1.47
N VAL A 188 -8.53 8.62 -1.87
CA VAL A 188 -9.88 8.78 -2.44
C VAL A 188 -10.05 7.98 -3.72
N ILE A 189 -9.07 8.07 -4.63
CA ILE A 189 -9.11 7.36 -5.92
C ILE A 189 -8.93 5.84 -5.73
N SER A 190 -8.34 5.40 -4.62
CA SER A 190 -8.17 3.99 -4.29
C SER A 190 -9.37 3.34 -3.61
N PHE A 191 -10.39 4.14 -3.24
CA PHE A 191 -11.58 3.64 -2.55
C PHE A 191 -12.32 2.50 -3.27
N PRO A 192 -12.50 2.51 -4.61
CA PRO A 192 -13.15 1.39 -5.29
C PRO A 192 -12.40 0.06 -5.10
N SER A 193 -11.06 0.09 -5.10
CA SER A 193 -10.22 -1.09 -4.87
C SER A 193 -10.46 -1.71 -3.49
N TYR A 194 -10.78 -0.88 -2.49
CA TYR A 194 -11.01 -1.30 -1.11
C TYR A 194 -12.24 -2.19 -0.94
N LEU A 195 -13.23 -2.08 -1.82
CA LEU A 195 -14.45 -2.89 -1.75
C LEU A 195 -14.20 -4.37 -2.12
N ALA A 196 -13.11 -4.66 -2.83
CA ALA A 196 -12.79 -6.01 -3.28
C ALA A 196 -12.01 -6.85 -2.26
N PHE A 197 -11.57 -6.26 -1.15
CA PHE A 197 -10.71 -6.93 -0.17
C PHE A 197 -11.49 -7.56 0.98
N ASN A 198 -10.95 -8.66 1.51
CA ASN A 198 -11.47 -9.24 2.75
C ASN A 198 -10.82 -8.53 3.96
N TRP A 199 -11.55 -7.57 4.51
CA TRP A 199 -11.05 -6.65 5.55
C TRP A 199 -10.66 -7.32 6.86
N ASP A 200 -11.24 -8.47 7.21
CA ASP A 200 -10.89 -9.20 8.43
C ASP A 200 -9.40 -9.60 8.40
N TYR A 201 -8.93 -10.08 7.25
CA TYR A 201 -7.53 -10.44 7.05
C TYR A 201 -6.65 -9.23 6.78
N VAL A 202 -7.15 -8.20 6.09
CA VAL A 202 -6.38 -6.98 5.79
C VAL A 202 -6.02 -6.22 7.06
N VAL A 203 -6.96 -6.08 8.01
CA VAL A 203 -6.68 -5.39 9.27
C VAL A 203 -5.60 -6.14 10.05
N LEU A 204 -5.69 -7.47 10.14
CA LEU A 204 -4.68 -8.29 10.81
C LEU A 204 -3.32 -8.21 10.10
N PHE A 205 -3.30 -8.18 8.76
CA PHE A 205 -2.10 -7.93 7.97
C PHE A 205 -1.47 -6.56 8.30
N LEU A 206 -2.27 -5.50 8.38
CA LEU A 206 -1.78 -4.15 8.70
C LEU A 206 -1.21 -4.08 10.11
N VAL A 207 -1.89 -4.67 11.09
CA VAL A 207 -1.44 -4.68 12.49
C VAL A 207 -0.16 -5.51 12.65
N MET A 208 -0.14 -6.75 12.15
CA MET A 208 1.03 -7.62 12.31
C MET A 208 2.20 -7.19 11.42
N GLY A 209 1.93 -6.77 10.19
CA GLY A 209 2.95 -6.25 9.27
C GLY A 209 3.56 -4.95 9.78
N GLY A 210 2.72 -4.02 10.28
CA GLY A 210 3.18 -2.80 10.93
C GLY A 210 4.02 -3.10 12.18
N THR A 211 3.61 -4.05 13.01
CA THR A 211 4.38 -4.50 14.18
C THR A 211 5.71 -5.12 13.77
N ALA A 212 5.73 -5.98 12.75
CA ALA A 212 6.94 -6.62 12.25
C ALA A 212 7.94 -5.60 11.67
N ILE A 213 7.45 -4.58 10.94
CA ILE A 213 8.26 -3.48 10.42
C ILE A 213 8.77 -2.60 11.56
N TYR A 214 7.91 -2.26 12.52
CA TYR A 214 8.26 -1.43 13.68
C TYR A 214 9.39 -2.06 14.51
N MET A 215 9.33 -3.38 14.77
CA MET A 215 10.40 -4.09 15.48
C MET A 215 11.76 -4.07 14.76
N GLN A 216 11.76 -3.77 13.45
CA GLN A 216 12.97 -3.68 12.62
C GLN A 216 13.43 -2.23 12.39
N SER A 217 12.62 -1.24 12.77
CA SER A 217 12.95 0.17 12.58
C SER A 217 14.06 0.62 13.52
N SER A 218 14.98 1.43 13.02
CA SER A 218 16.01 2.06 13.85
C SER A 218 15.36 3.13 14.73
N PRO A 219 15.70 3.22 16.03
CA PRO A 219 15.34 4.38 16.83
C PRO A 219 15.94 5.63 16.18
N PRO A 220 15.26 6.78 16.23
CA PRO A 220 15.79 8.02 15.66
C PRO A 220 17.10 8.36 16.37
N GLU A 221 18.22 8.27 15.64
CA GLU A 221 19.46 8.90 16.07
C GLU A 221 19.22 10.41 16.03
N HIS A 222 19.21 11.05 17.21
CA HIS A 222 19.36 12.49 17.30
C HIS A 222 20.76 12.83 16.81
N SER A 223 20.88 13.18 15.52
CA SER A 223 22.01 13.91 14.97
C SER A 223 21.90 15.40 15.31
#